data_AF-A0A6I2UA05-F1
#
_entry.id   AF-A0A6I2UA05-F1
#
_cell.length_a   1.000
_cell.length_b   1.000
_cell.length_c   1.000
_cell.angle_alpha   90.00
_cell.angle_beta   90.00
_cell.angle_gamma   90.00
#
_symmetry.space_group_name_H-M   'P 1'
#
loop_
_entity.id
_entity.type
_entity.pdbx_description
1 polymer ?
#
loop_
_entity_poly.entity_id
_entity_poly.type
_entity_poly.pdbx_seq_one_letter_code
_entity_poly.pdbx_strand_id
1 'polypeptide(L)'
;MKLNENPFFILGVSIRDSKQVIDEKADDRCFDEPEREEIFEKAKGILLNPQQRLQAELGWFPDVQLQEEQRLLAAAMRQQAVFMASVNKLAAMNQKLIGLLGKPRLANEIVFLDTAYREMDKEQLLTWVNRSRSVSGFPAVQGVEAIEAAWHEVRNNIREQLQEAVDNMAASQYTQTALEVAQAVLRKKGKYGGIIQDFMDGYRLSVEQQLEDLKKHTMQLLDQVLANPSRSNVQAACEAMDKGGRLARPLAVMSVAEGKNDFCYIGPVYNKLFDDVCMNLFKQKDEYGVVIILFEKLLSITGDIPDAVKNLNETLQVVRETKAEYDAASAKAQQAANKPASPANPRSRMSHSEDSSRDVPASSSSGDSGCGGCLLLLLLPAIGGAIAGPIGAAAGFILAIKLADN
;
A
#
# COMPACT_ATOMS: atom_id res chain seq x y z
N MET A 1 22.03 -16.44 8.63
CA MET A 1 23.10 -16.16 9.57
C MET A 1 23.78 -14.91 9.08
N LYS A 2 24.02 -13.93 9.96
CA LYS A 2 24.81 -12.75 9.58
C LYS A 2 26.25 -13.18 9.33
N LEU A 3 27.00 -12.38 8.56
CA LEU A 3 28.40 -12.72 8.28
C LEU A 3 29.26 -12.74 9.54
N ASN A 4 29.11 -11.77 10.43
CA ASN A 4 29.84 -11.70 11.70
C ASN A 4 29.47 -12.81 12.70
N GLU A 5 28.33 -13.46 12.49
CA GLU A 5 27.87 -14.63 13.25
C GLU A 5 28.24 -15.95 12.57
N ASN A 6 28.75 -15.90 11.34
CA ASN A 6 29.10 -17.10 10.59
C ASN A 6 30.37 -17.74 11.18
N PRO A 7 30.35 -19.04 11.53
CA PRO A 7 31.51 -19.73 12.10
C PRO A 7 32.79 -19.64 11.24
N PHE A 8 32.66 -19.61 9.91
CA PHE A 8 33.80 -19.43 9.01
C PHE A 8 34.47 -18.06 9.23
N PHE A 9 33.67 -17.01 9.43
CA PHE A 9 34.16 -15.67 9.76
C PHE A 9 34.76 -15.60 11.17
N ILE A 10 34.06 -16.17 12.16
CA ILE A 10 34.45 -16.13 13.58
C ILE A 10 35.83 -16.74 13.77
N LEU A 11 36.07 -17.93 13.19
CA LEU A 11 37.34 -18.64 13.31
C LEU A 11 38.38 -18.17 12.28
N GLY A 12 37.96 -17.49 11.21
CA GLY A 12 38.84 -17.08 10.12
C GLY A 12 39.30 -18.25 9.25
N VAL A 13 38.41 -19.22 9.03
CA VAL A 13 38.65 -20.44 8.25
C VAL A 13 37.82 -20.45 6.98
N SER A 14 38.30 -21.12 5.94
CA SER A 14 37.60 -21.31 4.68
C SER A 14 36.70 -22.56 4.71
N ILE A 15 35.68 -22.57 3.86
CA ILE A 15 34.84 -23.76 3.62
C ILE A 15 35.62 -24.98 3.11
N ARG A 16 36.84 -24.75 2.61
CA ARG A 16 37.77 -25.78 2.10
C ARG A 16 38.72 -26.32 3.17
N ASP A 17 38.76 -25.72 4.35
CA ASP A 17 39.66 -26.13 5.42
C ASP A 17 39.17 -27.42 6.08
N SER A 18 40.13 -28.28 6.45
CA SER A 18 39.89 -29.57 7.06
C SER A 18 39.51 -29.45 8.53
N LYS A 19 39.03 -30.55 9.13
CA LYS A 19 38.74 -30.62 10.58
C LYS A 19 39.93 -30.20 11.43
N GLN A 20 41.13 -30.68 11.08
CA GLN A 20 42.35 -30.36 11.80
C GLN A 20 42.65 -28.86 11.77
N VAL A 21 42.52 -28.20 10.61
CA VAL A 21 42.75 -26.76 10.49
C VAL A 21 41.72 -25.96 11.30
N ILE A 22 40.46 -26.42 11.32
CA ILE A 22 39.41 -25.81 12.13
C ILE A 22 39.71 -25.93 13.62
N ASP A 23 40.17 -27.10 14.07
CA ASP A 23 40.55 -27.33 15.46
C ASP A 23 41.73 -26.44 15.87
N GLU A 24 42.81 -26.44 15.07
CA GLU A 24 43.99 -25.60 15.30
C GLU A 24 43.63 -24.10 15.35
N LYS A 25 42.78 -23.64 14.42
CA LYS A 25 42.36 -22.23 14.37
C LYS A 25 41.44 -21.82 15.52
N ALA A 26 40.61 -22.74 16.01
CA ALA A 26 39.81 -22.49 17.20
C ALA A 26 40.69 -22.38 18.44
N ASP A 27 41.64 -23.30 18.61
CA ASP A 27 42.57 -23.31 19.74
C ASP A 27 43.47 -22.05 19.74
N ASP A 28 43.98 -21.65 18.57
CA ASP A 28 44.72 -20.38 18.37
C ASP A 28 43.89 -19.17 18.85
N ARG A 29 42.61 -19.10 18.45
CA ARG A 29 41.70 -17.99 18.80
C ARG A 29 41.35 -17.96 20.28
N CYS A 30 41.11 -19.11 20.89
CA CYS A 30 40.88 -19.22 22.33
C CYS A 30 42.11 -18.78 23.13
N PHE A 31 43.32 -19.04 22.62
CA PHE A 31 44.55 -18.58 23.23
C PHE A 31 44.72 -17.05 23.12
N ASP A 32 44.45 -16.49 21.94
CA ASP A 32 44.59 -15.05 21.67
C ASP A 32 43.52 -14.19 22.37
N GLU A 33 42.28 -14.68 22.48
CA GLU A 33 41.10 -13.97 23.01
C GLU A 33 40.32 -14.88 24.01
N PRO A 34 40.88 -15.18 25.20
CA PRO A 34 40.32 -16.16 26.14
C PRO A 34 38.93 -15.77 26.67
N GLU A 35 38.63 -14.47 26.76
CA GLU A 35 37.30 -13.98 27.16
C GLU A 35 36.18 -14.32 26.15
N ARG A 36 36.53 -14.80 24.95
CA ARG A 36 35.59 -15.19 23.89
C ARG A 36 35.61 -16.69 23.58
N GLU A 37 36.26 -17.50 24.43
CA GLU A 37 36.38 -18.95 24.27
C GLU A 37 35.05 -19.64 23.92
N GLU A 38 33.95 -19.30 24.62
CA GLU A 38 32.62 -19.88 24.37
C GLU A 38 32.15 -19.66 22.92
N ILE A 39 32.45 -18.50 22.33
CA ILE A 39 32.07 -18.17 20.95
C ILE A 39 32.85 -19.04 19.96
N PHE A 40 34.14 -19.24 20.20
CA PHE A 40 35.01 -20.04 19.32
C PHE A 40 34.68 -21.53 19.41
N GLU A 41 34.48 -22.07 20.62
CA GLU A 41 34.08 -23.46 20.82
C GLU A 41 32.70 -23.76 20.20
N LYS A 42 31.76 -22.82 20.33
CA LYS A 42 30.46 -22.92 19.64
C LYS A 42 30.62 -22.92 18.12
N ALA A 43 31.46 -22.03 17.57
CA ALA A 43 31.71 -21.97 16.13
C ALA A 43 32.36 -23.26 15.61
N LYS A 44 33.35 -23.79 16.33
CA LYS A 44 33.99 -25.09 16.06
C LYS A 44 32.96 -26.22 16.07
N GLY A 45 32.13 -26.31 17.11
CA GLY A 45 31.05 -27.29 17.22
C GLY A 45 30.10 -27.27 16.02
N ILE A 46 29.70 -26.07 15.56
CA ILE A 46 28.86 -25.91 14.37
C ILE A 46 29.55 -26.42 13.11
N LEU A 47 30.84 -26.10 12.91
CA LEU A 47 31.58 -26.50 11.70
C LEU A 47 31.95 -27.98 11.66
N LEU A 48 32.06 -28.64 12.82
CA LEU A 48 32.33 -30.08 12.92
C LEU A 48 31.06 -30.92 12.74
N ASN A 49 29.88 -30.37 13.06
CA ASN A 49 28.59 -31.02 12.83
C ASN A 49 28.16 -30.90 11.35
N PRO A 50 27.99 -31.99 10.59
CA PRO A 50 27.69 -31.91 9.15
C PRO A 50 26.40 -31.16 8.77
N GLN A 51 25.38 -31.21 9.63
CA GLN A 51 24.09 -30.57 9.38
C GLN A 51 24.17 -29.07 9.71
N GLN A 52 24.79 -28.70 10.83
CA GLN A 52 24.95 -27.29 11.20
C GLN A 52 25.97 -26.58 10.30
N ARG A 53 27.02 -27.29 9.88
CA ARG A 53 27.98 -26.81 8.86
C ARG A 53 27.27 -26.45 7.56
N LEU A 54 26.26 -27.21 7.13
CA LEU A 54 25.52 -26.91 5.90
C LEU A 54 24.87 -25.52 5.95
N GLN A 55 24.30 -25.15 7.11
CA GLN A 55 23.73 -23.82 7.30
C GLN A 55 24.79 -22.71 7.18
N ALA A 56 25.95 -22.94 7.81
CA ALA A 56 27.08 -22.01 7.71
C ALA A 56 27.59 -21.89 6.26
N GLU A 57 27.64 -22.99 5.51
CA GLU A 57 28.07 -23.04 4.10
C GLU A 57 27.10 -22.28 3.18
N LEU A 58 25.79 -22.44 3.37
CA LEU A 58 24.79 -21.68 2.60
C LEU A 58 24.80 -20.19 2.94
N GLY A 59 25.19 -19.82 4.16
CA GLY A 59 25.42 -18.43 4.57
C GLY A 59 26.78 -17.86 4.16
N TRP A 60 27.58 -18.60 3.38
CA TRP A 60 28.94 -18.22 2.96
C TRP A 60 29.04 -18.00 1.45
N PHE A 61 30.22 -18.21 0.87
CA PHE A 61 30.51 -18.00 -0.54
C PHE A 61 30.95 -19.31 -1.24
N PRO A 62 30.09 -20.35 -1.26
CA PRO A 62 30.45 -21.59 -1.95
C PRO A 62 30.67 -21.33 -3.44
N ASP A 63 31.62 -22.05 -4.04
CA ASP A 63 32.06 -21.89 -5.43
C ASP A 63 32.61 -20.50 -5.82
N VAL A 64 33.04 -19.71 -4.83
CA VAL A 64 33.82 -18.48 -5.05
C VAL A 64 35.31 -18.77 -4.84
N GLN A 65 36.18 -18.10 -5.60
CA GLN A 65 37.63 -18.25 -5.43
C GLN A 65 38.09 -17.57 -4.12
N LEU A 66 39.10 -18.14 -3.44
CA LEU A 66 39.56 -17.63 -2.15
C LEU A 66 39.99 -16.14 -2.19
N GLN A 67 40.64 -15.71 -3.27
CA GLN A 67 41.03 -14.29 -3.45
C GLN A 67 39.81 -13.36 -3.56
N GLU A 68 38.74 -13.82 -4.19
CA GLU A 68 37.49 -13.09 -4.31
C GLU A 68 36.72 -13.07 -2.99
N GLU A 69 36.69 -14.19 -2.28
CA GLU A 69 36.13 -14.31 -0.93
C GLU A 69 36.81 -13.31 0.02
N GLN A 70 38.14 -13.27 0.05
CA GLN A 70 38.88 -12.30 0.87
C GLN A 70 38.57 -10.85 0.50
N ARG A 71 38.38 -10.54 -0.79
CA ARG A 71 37.96 -9.20 -1.23
C ARG A 71 36.54 -8.86 -0.75
N LEU A 72 35.61 -9.82 -0.81
CA LEU A 72 34.24 -9.65 -0.30
C LEU A 72 34.25 -9.39 1.20
N LEU A 73 35.01 -10.18 1.96
CA LEU A 73 35.14 -10.02 3.42
C LEU A 73 35.77 -8.68 3.79
N ALA A 74 36.85 -8.28 3.12
CA ALA A 74 37.51 -7.01 3.38
C ALA A 74 36.59 -5.81 3.12
N ALA A 75 35.76 -5.88 2.08
CA ALA A 75 34.82 -4.81 1.79
C ALA A 75 33.57 -4.83 2.67
N ALA A 76 33.10 -6.02 3.04
CA ALA A 76 32.07 -6.21 4.05
C ALA A 76 32.46 -5.51 5.36
N MET A 77 33.68 -5.79 5.85
CA MET A 77 34.23 -5.15 7.06
C MET A 77 34.33 -3.62 6.94
N ARG A 78 34.60 -3.10 5.73
CA ARG A 78 34.71 -1.65 5.47
C ARG A 78 33.37 -1.00 5.08
N GLN A 79 32.28 -1.75 5.05
CA GLN A 79 30.97 -1.30 4.53
C GLN A 79 31.06 -0.69 3.12
N GLN A 80 31.97 -1.19 2.30
CA GLN A 80 32.19 -0.70 0.93
C GLN A 80 31.42 -1.55 -0.07
N ALA A 81 30.79 -0.87 -1.05
CA ALA A 81 30.19 -1.56 -2.18
C ALA A 81 31.28 -2.16 -3.06
N VAL A 82 31.26 -3.48 -3.24
CA VAL A 82 32.09 -4.17 -4.23
C VAL A 82 31.19 -4.64 -5.35
N PHE A 83 31.53 -4.23 -6.56
CA PHE A 83 30.95 -4.84 -7.74
C PHE A 83 31.85 -6.00 -8.16
N MET A 84 31.28 -7.20 -8.17
CA MET A 84 31.94 -8.37 -8.72
C MET A 84 31.23 -8.79 -10.00
N ALA A 85 31.98 -8.89 -11.10
CA ALA A 85 31.42 -9.25 -12.40
C ALA A 85 31.04 -10.74 -12.52
N SER A 86 31.53 -11.61 -11.62
CA SER A 86 31.48 -13.07 -11.78
C SER A 86 31.20 -13.86 -10.48
N VAL A 87 30.38 -13.34 -9.56
CA VAL A 87 29.90 -14.16 -8.43
C VAL A 87 28.65 -14.95 -8.81
N ASN A 88 28.54 -16.16 -8.27
CA ASN A 88 27.30 -16.92 -8.38
C ASN A 88 26.16 -16.25 -7.61
N LYS A 89 24.92 -16.67 -7.88
CA LYS A 89 23.72 -16.05 -7.30
C LYS A 89 23.70 -16.10 -5.75
N LEU A 90 24.21 -17.17 -5.15
CA LEU A 90 24.21 -17.33 -3.69
C LEU A 90 25.19 -16.35 -3.05
N ALA A 91 26.40 -16.24 -3.60
CA ALA A 91 27.39 -15.27 -3.16
C ALA A 91 26.89 -13.83 -3.34
N ALA A 92 26.22 -13.51 -4.45
CA ALA A 92 25.58 -12.22 -4.64
C ALA A 92 24.51 -11.94 -3.57
N MET A 93 23.67 -12.94 -3.24
CA MET A 93 22.65 -12.84 -2.20
C MET A 93 23.27 -12.57 -0.82
N ASN A 94 24.27 -13.36 -0.43
CA ASN A 94 24.93 -13.21 0.87
C ASN A 94 25.69 -11.87 0.96
N GLN A 95 26.29 -11.41 -0.13
CA GLN A 95 26.89 -10.08 -0.22
C GLN A 95 25.85 -8.97 0.03
N LYS A 96 24.63 -9.10 -0.52
CA LYS A 96 23.57 -8.11 -0.28
C LYS A 96 23.13 -8.06 1.18
N LEU A 97 23.02 -9.23 1.82
CA LEU A 97 22.64 -9.38 3.22
C LEU A 97 23.65 -8.76 4.18
N ILE A 98 24.95 -8.95 3.90
CA ILE A 98 26.03 -8.34 4.68
C ILE A 98 25.91 -6.83 4.77
N GLY A 99 25.57 -6.19 3.64
CA GLY A 99 25.43 -4.74 3.57
C GLY A 99 24.02 -4.25 3.82
N LEU A 100 23.11 -5.05 4.38
CA LEU A 100 21.69 -4.68 4.46
C LEU A 100 21.43 -3.50 5.41
N LEU A 101 22.16 -3.45 6.52
CA LEU A 101 22.08 -2.37 7.50
C LEU A 101 22.62 -1.06 6.92
N GLY A 102 21.87 0.04 7.12
CA GLY A 102 22.29 1.39 6.71
C GLY A 102 22.21 1.69 5.20
N LYS A 103 21.63 0.80 4.38
CA LYS A 103 21.49 1.04 2.94
C LYS A 103 20.36 2.01 2.61
N PRO A 104 20.59 3.03 1.76
CA PRO A 104 19.55 3.99 1.37
C PRO A 104 18.48 3.41 0.42
N ARG A 105 18.72 2.24 -0.20
CA ARG A 105 17.82 1.63 -1.21
C ARG A 105 17.41 0.21 -0.82
N LEU A 106 16.91 0.04 0.39
CA LEU A 106 16.51 -1.27 0.94
C LEU A 106 15.46 -1.98 0.06
N ALA A 107 14.52 -1.26 -0.54
CA ALA A 107 13.48 -1.83 -1.40
C ALA A 107 14.05 -2.64 -2.58
N ASN A 108 15.10 -2.13 -3.24
CA ASN A 108 15.75 -2.84 -4.35
C ASN A 108 16.43 -4.13 -3.89
N GLU A 109 17.02 -4.11 -2.69
CA GLU A 109 17.65 -5.29 -2.11
C GLU A 109 16.59 -6.33 -1.72
N ILE A 110 15.47 -5.94 -1.13
CA ILE A 110 14.34 -6.85 -0.84
C ILE A 110 13.86 -7.54 -2.12
N VAL A 111 13.62 -6.78 -3.19
CA VAL A 111 13.15 -7.32 -4.48
C VAL A 111 14.18 -8.27 -5.10
N PHE A 112 15.47 -7.94 -4.98
CA PHE A 112 16.55 -8.80 -5.43
C PHE A 112 16.60 -10.10 -4.63
N LEU A 113 16.61 -10.02 -3.30
CA LEU A 113 16.67 -11.18 -2.40
C LEU A 113 15.50 -12.13 -2.64
N ASP A 114 14.28 -11.61 -2.79
CA ASP A 114 13.09 -12.40 -3.10
C ASP A 114 13.21 -13.15 -4.43
N THR A 115 13.68 -12.46 -5.47
CA THR A 115 13.88 -13.05 -6.79
C THR A 115 15.00 -14.12 -6.73
N ALA A 116 16.13 -13.79 -6.13
CA ALA A 116 17.28 -14.69 -6.00
C ALA A 116 16.95 -15.94 -5.18
N TYR A 117 16.21 -15.79 -4.08
CA TYR A 117 15.79 -16.91 -3.24
C TYR A 117 14.89 -17.89 -3.98
N ARG A 118 13.89 -17.36 -4.71
CA ARG A 118 12.91 -18.15 -5.47
C ARG A 118 13.53 -18.85 -6.67
N GLU A 119 14.45 -18.20 -7.36
CA GLU A 119 15.07 -18.70 -8.61
C GLU A 119 16.38 -19.47 -8.37
N MET A 120 16.69 -19.80 -7.12
CA MET A 120 17.90 -20.54 -6.78
C MET A 120 17.72 -22.04 -7.06
N ASP A 121 18.56 -22.56 -7.96
CA ASP A 121 18.66 -23.97 -8.34
C ASP A 121 19.31 -24.78 -7.19
N LYS A 122 18.58 -25.77 -6.65
CA LYS A 122 18.99 -26.51 -5.46
C LYS A 122 19.98 -27.62 -5.78
N GLU A 123 19.89 -28.19 -6.97
CA GLU A 123 20.84 -29.15 -7.53
C GLU A 123 22.21 -28.50 -7.74
N GLN A 124 22.21 -27.25 -8.22
CA GLN A 124 23.41 -26.45 -8.36
C GLN A 124 24.03 -26.10 -6.99
N LEU A 125 23.21 -25.70 -6.01
CA LEU A 125 23.68 -25.50 -4.62
C LEU A 125 24.33 -26.76 -4.04
N LEU A 126 23.67 -27.92 -4.21
CA LEU A 126 24.20 -29.21 -3.76
C LEU A 126 25.58 -29.48 -4.36
N THR A 127 25.74 -29.21 -5.66
CA THR A 127 27.00 -29.38 -6.38
C THR A 127 28.11 -28.48 -5.82
N TRP A 128 27.81 -27.19 -5.59
CA TRP A 128 28.77 -26.23 -5.05
C TRP A 128 29.24 -26.56 -3.63
N VAL A 129 28.30 -26.96 -2.76
CA VAL A 129 28.61 -27.38 -1.40
C VAL A 129 29.46 -28.65 -1.41
N ASN A 130 29.05 -29.68 -2.14
CA ASN A 130 29.76 -30.96 -2.17
C ASN A 130 31.16 -30.85 -2.80
N ARG A 131 31.35 -29.96 -3.78
CA ARG A 131 32.68 -29.63 -4.31
C ARG A 131 33.61 -29.10 -3.22
N SER A 132 33.12 -28.18 -2.38
CA SER A 132 33.92 -27.63 -1.27
C SER A 132 34.18 -28.68 -0.18
N ARG A 133 33.16 -29.48 0.15
CA ARG A 133 33.28 -30.57 1.13
C ARG A 133 34.29 -31.63 0.72
N SER A 134 34.33 -31.99 -0.57
CA SER A 134 35.31 -32.94 -1.12
C SER A 134 36.76 -32.49 -0.92
N VAL A 135 37.03 -31.17 -0.94
CA VAL A 135 38.37 -30.63 -0.68
C VAL A 135 38.68 -30.66 0.82
N SER A 136 37.72 -30.27 1.66
CA SER A 136 37.88 -30.23 3.13
C SER A 136 37.86 -31.60 3.82
N GLY A 137 37.46 -32.67 3.13
CA GLY A 137 37.31 -34.02 3.71
C GLY A 137 36.05 -34.21 4.56
N PHE A 138 35.05 -33.33 4.45
CA PHE A 138 33.76 -33.49 5.12
C PHE A 138 32.81 -34.40 4.32
N PRO A 139 31.90 -35.13 4.99
CA PRO A 139 30.91 -35.96 4.29
C PRO A 139 30.04 -35.14 3.34
N ALA A 140 29.84 -35.67 2.13
CA ALA A 140 28.96 -35.08 1.14
C ALA A 140 27.51 -35.03 1.67
N VAL A 141 26.82 -33.93 1.38
CA VAL A 141 25.37 -33.79 1.56
C VAL A 141 24.67 -34.77 0.63
N GLN A 142 23.77 -35.57 1.20
CA GLN A 142 23.03 -36.60 0.50
C GLN A 142 21.68 -36.04 0.05
N GLY A 143 21.47 -35.94 -1.26
CA GLY A 143 20.20 -35.50 -1.84
C GLY A 143 19.96 -33.99 -1.78
N VAL A 144 18.98 -33.57 -2.58
CA VAL A 144 18.55 -32.16 -2.69
C VAL A 144 17.66 -31.78 -1.49
N GLU A 145 17.02 -32.75 -0.86
CA GLU A 145 16.10 -32.58 0.27
C GLU A 145 16.79 -31.93 1.47
N ALA A 146 18.06 -32.30 1.72
CA ALA A 146 18.87 -31.67 2.77
C ALA A 146 19.18 -30.20 2.46
N ILE A 147 19.36 -29.85 1.18
CA ILE A 147 19.54 -28.47 0.74
C ILE A 147 18.23 -27.70 0.89
N GLU A 148 17.07 -28.27 0.52
CA GLU A 148 15.78 -27.62 0.66
C GLU A 148 15.45 -27.31 2.12
N ALA A 149 15.62 -28.30 3.02
CA ALA A 149 15.44 -28.11 4.45
C ALA A 149 16.34 -26.98 4.97
N ALA A 150 17.60 -26.94 4.53
CA ALA A 150 18.52 -25.88 4.93
C ALA A 150 18.18 -24.52 4.30
N TRP A 151 17.63 -24.53 3.08
CA TRP A 151 17.24 -23.32 2.35
C TRP A 151 16.08 -22.59 3.03
N HIS A 152 15.16 -23.31 3.68
CA HIS A 152 14.12 -22.69 4.50
C HIS A 152 14.69 -21.83 5.62
N GLU A 153 15.76 -22.28 6.27
CA GLU A 153 16.45 -21.48 7.29
C GLU A 153 17.15 -20.27 6.70
N VAL A 154 17.59 -20.32 5.44
CA VAL A 154 18.10 -19.13 4.74
C VAL A 154 17.02 -18.05 4.64
N ARG A 155 15.74 -18.40 4.39
CA ARG A 155 14.65 -17.41 4.42
C ARG A 155 14.44 -16.82 5.81
N ASN A 156 14.45 -17.64 6.86
CA ASN A 156 14.31 -17.15 8.24
C ASN A 156 15.41 -16.14 8.59
N ASN A 157 16.64 -16.48 8.22
CA ASN A 157 17.80 -15.61 8.39
C ASN A 157 17.71 -14.30 7.60
N ILE A 158 17.11 -14.32 6.40
CA ILE A 158 16.87 -13.09 5.63
C ILE A 158 15.81 -12.24 6.33
N ARG A 159 14.73 -12.87 6.83
CA ARG A 159 13.66 -12.18 7.57
C ARG A 159 14.20 -11.48 8.81
N GLU A 160 15.03 -12.16 9.61
CA GLU A 160 15.64 -11.59 10.82
C GLU A 160 16.52 -10.37 10.50
N GLN A 161 17.36 -10.46 9.46
CA GLN A 161 18.21 -9.34 9.05
C GLN A 161 17.40 -8.17 8.47
N LEU A 162 16.31 -8.46 7.73
CA LEU A 162 15.40 -7.42 7.25
C LEU A 162 14.69 -6.73 8.41
N GLN A 163 14.25 -7.49 9.42
CA GLN A 163 13.62 -6.93 10.61
C GLN A 163 14.58 -5.99 11.34
N GLU A 164 15.83 -6.42 11.57
CA GLU A 164 16.85 -5.57 12.19
C GLU A 164 17.13 -4.31 11.36
N ALA A 165 17.16 -4.42 10.02
CA ALA A 165 17.32 -3.25 9.15
C ALA A 165 16.15 -2.27 9.29
N VAL A 166 14.92 -2.78 9.40
CA VAL A 166 13.71 -1.98 9.60
C VAL A 166 13.65 -1.35 10.99
N ASP A 167 14.04 -2.07 12.04
CA ASP A 167 14.03 -1.57 13.42
C ASP A 167 14.96 -0.37 13.62
N ASN A 168 15.99 -0.25 12.78
CA ASN A 168 16.93 0.88 12.78
C ASN A 168 16.51 2.04 11.85
N MET A 169 15.33 1.97 11.22
CA MET A 169 14.83 2.99 10.29
C MET A 169 13.76 3.89 10.92
N ALA A 170 13.68 5.13 10.44
CA ALA A 170 12.55 6.00 10.76
C ALA A 170 11.25 5.45 10.16
N ALA A 171 10.12 5.60 10.85
CA ALA A 171 8.82 5.10 10.40
C ALA A 171 8.39 5.61 9.00
N SER A 172 8.75 6.86 8.67
CA SER A 172 8.52 7.44 7.34
C SER A 172 9.33 6.73 6.25
N GLN A 173 10.59 6.40 6.54
CA GLN A 173 11.46 5.64 5.64
C GLN A 173 10.98 4.21 5.47
N TYR A 174 10.48 3.58 6.54
CA TYR A 174 9.89 2.24 6.45
C TYR A 174 8.66 2.21 5.54
N THR A 175 7.73 3.16 5.74
CA THR A 175 6.54 3.32 4.89
C THR A 175 6.93 3.57 3.42
N GLN A 176 7.92 4.41 3.18
CA GLN A 176 8.42 4.67 1.83
C GLN A 176 9.04 3.42 1.20
N THR A 177 9.83 2.66 1.97
CA THR A 177 10.43 1.39 1.51
C THR A 177 9.34 0.38 1.16
N ALA A 178 8.30 0.25 2.00
CA ALA A 178 7.15 -0.61 1.74
C ALA A 178 6.41 -0.20 0.46
N LEU A 179 6.24 1.10 0.22
CA LEU A 179 5.63 1.60 -1.01
C LEU A 179 6.46 1.22 -2.24
N GLU A 180 7.77 1.40 -2.20
CA GLU A 180 8.66 1.08 -3.31
C GLU A 180 8.67 -0.41 -3.65
N VAL A 181 8.66 -1.27 -2.61
CA VAL A 181 8.49 -2.73 -2.77
C VAL A 181 7.15 -3.04 -3.44
N ALA A 182 6.05 -2.49 -2.92
CA ALA A 182 4.71 -2.72 -3.46
C ALA A 182 4.59 -2.30 -4.93
N GLN A 183 5.13 -1.13 -5.28
CA GLN A 183 5.17 -0.65 -6.66
C GLN A 183 6.01 -1.56 -7.56
N ALA A 184 7.13 -2.10 -7.07
CA ALA A 184 7.94 -3.05 -7.83
C ALA A 184 7.16 -4.35 -8.13
N VAL A 185 6.36 -4.84 -7.17
CA VAL A 185 5.47 -5.99 -7.35
C VAL A 185 4.37 -5.68 -8.38
N LEU A 186 3.74 -4.51 -8.28
CA LEU A 186 2.71 -4.07 -9.23
C LEU A 186 3.26 -4.02 -10.66
N ARG A 187 4.45 -3.43 -10.88
CA ARG A 187 5.12 -3.38 -12.19
C ARG A 187 5.42 -4.77 -12.75
N LYS A 188 5.69 -5.76 -11.88
CA LYS A 188 5.91 -7.16 -12.25
C LYS A 188 4.62 -7.99 -12.33
N LYS A 189 3.44 -7.36 -12.36
CA LYS A 189 2.11 -8.01 -12.44
C LYS A 189 1.88 -9.03 -11.31
N GLY A 190 2.22 -8.66 -10.08
CA GLY A 190 1.93 -9.49 -8.90
C GLY A 190 2.90 -10.66 -8.70
N LYS A 191 3.99 -10.77 -9.46
CA LYS A 191 4.98 -11.85 -9.28
C LYS A 191 5.98 -11.51 -8.17
N TYR A 192 5.79 -12.10 -6.99
CA TYR A 192 6.71 -12.05 -5.84
C TYR A 192 6.79 -13.41 -5.14
N GLY A 193 7.73 -13.55 -4.21
CA GLY A 193 7.96 -14.75 -3.42
C GLY A 193 7.77 -14.49 -1.92
N GLY A 194 8.26 -15.44 -1.12
CA GLY A 194 8.04 -15.44 0.33
C GLY A 194 8.76 -14.33 1.09
N ILE A 195 9.85 -13.76 0.56
CA ILE A 195 10.60 -12.71 1.28
C ILE A 195 9.85 -11.39 1.23
N ILE A 196 9.33 -11.02 0.05
CA ILE A 196 8.47 -9.84 -0.08
C ILE A 196 7.20 -10.02 0.75
N GLN A 197 6.62 -11.22 0.75
CA GLN A 197 5.44 -11.52 1.56
C GLN A 197 5.72 -11.28 3.04
N ASP A 198 6.78 -11.88 3.59
CA ASP A 198 7.16 -11.72 5.00
C ASP A 198 7.38 -10.25 5.38
N PHE A 199 8.03 -9.49 4.49
CA PHE A 199 8.28 -8.06 4.70
C PHE A 199 6.99 -7.23 4.71
N MET A 200 6.07 -7.47 3.76
CA MET A 200 4.80 -6.74 3.71
C MET A 200 3.85 -7.13 4.85
N ASP A 201 3.88 -8.39 5.30
CA ASP A 201 3.13 -8.84 6.47
C ASP A 201 3.68 -8.18 7.75
N GLY A 202 5.01 -8.08 7.89
CA GLY A 202 5.64 -7.31 8.96
C GLY A 202 5.24 -5.83 8.92
N TYR A 203 5.18 -5.21 7.73
CA TYR A 203 4.71 -3.83 7.59
C TYR A 203 3.26 -3.69 8.04
N ARG A 204 2.36 -4.57 7.55
CA ARG A 204 0.94 -4.58 7.92
C ARG A 204 0.75 -4.63 9.43
N LEU A 205 1.40 -5.59 10.09
CA LEU A 205 1.32 -5.75 11.55
C LEU A 205 1.80 -4.49 12.28
N SER A 206 2.87 -3.85 11.80
CA SER A 206 3.42 -2.66 12.45
C SER A 206 2.51 -1.43 12.39
N VAL A 207 1.67 -1.31 11.35
CA VAL A 207 0.82 -0.12 11.13
C VAL A 207 -0.65 -0.35 11.46
N GLU A 208 -1.07 -1.59 11.71
CA GLU A 208 -2.49 -1.98 11.84
C GLU A 208 -3.25 -1.14 12.86
N GLN A 209 -2.76 -1.05 14.10
CA GLN A 209 -3.41 -0.28 15.16
C GLN A 209 -3.47 1.22 14.82
N GLN A 210 -2.36 1.77 14.31
CA GLN A 210 -2.29 3.19 13.94
C GLN A 210 -3.26 3.52 12.80
N LEU A 211 -3.39 2.63 11.81
CA LEU A 211 -4.35 2.78 10.73
C LEU A 211 -5.79 2.73 11.23
N GLU A 212 -6.11 1.85 12.16
CA GLU A 212 -7.44 1.76 12.74
C GLU A 212 -7.82 3.04 13.50
N ASP A 213 -6.89 3.57 14.29
CA ASP A 213 -7.10 4.80 15.05
C ASP A 213 -7.21 6.03 14.12
N LEU A 214 -6.34 6.13 13.11
CA LEU A 214 -6.42 7.19 12.10
C LEU A 214 -7.71 7.10 11.30
N LYS A 215 -8.18 5.90 10.97
CA LYS A 215 -9.46 5.70 10.27
C LYS A 215 -10.61 6.26 11.13
N LYS A 216 -10.72 5.84 12.39
CA LYS A 216 -11.75 6.33 13.32
C LYS A 216 -11.69 7.85 13.48
N HIS A 217 -10.50 8.40 13.67
CA HIS A 217 -10.30 9.84 13.81
C HIS A 217 -10.70 10.61 12.53
N THR A 218 -10.34 10.08 11.36
CA THR A 218 -10.74 10.66 10.06
C THR A 218 -12.26 10.68 9.92
N MET A 219 -12.97 9.60 10.28
CA MET A 219 -14.43 9.56 10.25
C MET A 219 -15.05 10.64 11.14
N GLN A 220 -14.55 10.81 12.37
CA GLN A 220 -15.01 11.84 13.29
C GLN A 220 -14.81 13.26 12.74
N LEU A 221 -13.67 13.52 12.10
CA LEU A 221 -13.41 14.81 11.46
C LEU A 221 -14.33 15.06 10.27
N LEU A 222 -14.65 14.02 9.49
CA LEU A 222 -15.63 14.14 8.41
C LEU A 222 -17.04 14.41 8.93
N ASP A 223 -17.44 13.83 10.06
CA ASP A 223 -18.70 14.16 10.74
C ASP A 223 -18.73 15.63 11.20
N GLN A 224 -17.60 16.16 11.69
CA GLN A 224 -17.48 17.57 12.06
C GLN A 224 -17.56 18.51 10.85
N VAL A 225 -16.98 18.12 9.71
CA VAL A 225 -17.12 18.87 8.45
C VAL A 225 -18.57 18.87 8.00
N LEU A 226 -19.27 17.74 8.10
CA LEU A 226 -20.68 17.65 7.73
C LEU A 226 -21.56 18.54 8.64
N ALA A 227 -21.26 18.60 9.93
CA ALA A 227 -21.99 19.45 10.88
C ALA A 227 -21.65 20.95 10.73
N ASN A 228 -20.40 21.27 10.38
CA ASN A 228 -19.92 22.63 10.19
C ASN A 228 -18.74 22.64 9.19
N PRO A 229 -18.98 23.01 7.92
CA PRO A 229 -17.99 22.98 6.83
C PRO A 229 -16.97 24.14 6.89
N SER A 230 -16.52 24.49 8.09
CA SER A 230 -15.52 25.53 8.30
C SER A 230 -14.16 25.14 7.71
N ARG A 231 -13.39 26.13 7.25
CA ARG A 231 -12.03 25.95 6.75
C ARG A 231 -11.13 25.13 7.70
N SER A 232 -11.27 25.33 9.00
CA SER A 232 -10.50 24.61 10.02
C SER A 232 -10.83 23.12 10.03
N ASN A 233 -12.11 22.76 9.99
CA ASN A 233 -12.55 21.36 10.01
C ASN A 233 -12.12 20.63 8.73
N VAL A 234 -12.27 21.29 7.58
CA VAL A 234 -11.86 20.74 6.27
C VAL A 234 -10.34 20.50 6.24
N GLN A 235 -9.55 21.45 6.75
CA GLN A 235 -8.11 21.28 6.83
C GLN A 235 -7.72 20.12 7.75
N ALA A 236 -8.31 20.02 8.94
CA ALA A 236 -8.04 18.93 9.87
C ALA A 236 -8.37 17.56 9.25
N ALA A 237 -9.52 17.44 8.58
CA ALA A 237 -9.89 16.23 7.85
C ALA A 237 -8.88 15.89 6.74
N CYS A 238 -8.43 16.89 5.96
CA CYS A 238 -7.43 16.69 4.92
C CYS A 238 -6.09 16.21 5.48
N GLU A 239 -5.64 16.76 6.61
CA GLU A 239 -4.40 16.36 7.28
C GLU A 239 -4.48 14.92 7.82
N ALA A 240 -5.64 14.52 8.36
CA ALA A 240 -5.88 13.14 8.80
C ALA A 240 -5.89 12.17 7.60
N MET A 241 -6.57 12.54 6.51
CA MET A 241 -6.57 11.79 5.24
C MET A 241 -5.16 11.62 4.66
N ASP A 242 -4.34 12.67 4.69
CA ASP A 242 -2.95 12.59 4.23
C ASP A 242 -2.14 11.61 5.08
N LYS A 243 -2.27 11.66 6.41
CA LYS A 243 -1.55 10.77 7.32
C LYS A 243 -1.97 9.31 7.14
N GLY A 244 -3.27 9.03 7.18
CA GLY A 244 -3.78 7.66 7.03
C GLY A 244 -3.58 7.11 5.62
N GLY A 245 -3.76 7.95 4.60
CA GLY A 245 -3.50 7.61 3.21
C GLY A 245 -2.05 7.20 2.97
N ARG A 246 -1.07 7.95 3.50
CA ARG A 246 0.36 7.61 3.37
C ARG A 246 0.70 6.26 3.99
N LEU A 247 0.18 5.96 5.17
CA LEU A 247 0.42 4.68 5.85
C LEU A 247 -0.31 3.51 5.17
N ALA A 248 -1.49 3.73 4.62
CA ALA A 248 -2.27 2.67 3.97
C ALA A 248 -1.81 2.38 2.53
N ARG A 249 -1.14 3.34 1.88
CA ARG A 249 -0.80 3.28 0.45
C ARG A 249 0.03 2.04 0.07
N PRO A 250 1.09 1.63 0.80
CA PRO A 250 1.82 0.41 0.47
C PRO A 250 0.92 -0.83 0.44
N LEU A 251 0.03 -0.97 1.42
CA LEU A 251 -0.89 -2.11 1.51
C LEU A 251 -1.93 -2.09 0.38
N ALA A 252 -2.43 -0.91 0.03
CA ALA A 252 -3.37 -0.76 -1.06
C ALA A 252 -2.73 -1.11 -2.42
N VAL A 253 -1.50 -0.64 -2.67
CA VAL A 253 -0.75 -1.00 -3.89
C VAL A 253 -0.47 -2.49 -3.96
N MET A 254 -0.12 -3.13 -2.84
CA MET A 254 0.02 -4.59 -2.78
C MET A 254 -1.29 -5.31 -3.10
N SER A 255 -2.42 -4.86 -2.54
CA SER A 255 -3.76 -5.42 -2.80
C SER A 255 -4.05 -5.43 -4.31
N VAL A 256 -3.82 -4.29 -4.98
CA VAL A 256 -3.97 -4.17 -6.45
C VAL A 256 -3.04 -5.12 -7.20
N ALA A 257 -1.77 -5.21 -6.76
CA ALA A 257 -0.79 -6.08 -7.40
C ALA A 257 -1.18 -7.57 -7.29
N GLU A 258 -1.89 -7.95 -6.23
CA GLU A 258 -2.48 -9.27 -6.03
C GLU A 258 -3.79 -9.50 -6.79
N GLY A 259 -4.30 -8.48 -7.51
CA GLY A 259 -5.60 -8.52 -8.17
C GLY A 259 -6.78 -8.42 -7.20
N LYS A 260 -6.55 -7.92 -5.98
CA LYS A 260 -7.57 -7.67 -4.96
C LYS A 260 -7.90 -6.17 -4.93
N ASN A 261 -9.10 -5.86 -4.44
CA ASN A 261 -9.58 -4.48 -4.24
C ASN A 261 -9.91 -4.24 -2.77
N ASP A 262 -9.09 -4.78 -1.87
CA ASP A 262 -9.24 -4.60 -0.42
C ASP A 262 -8.41 -3.41 0.05
N PHE A 263 -9.08 -2.34 0.46
CA PHE A 263 -8.48 -1.07 0.88
C PHE A 263 -8.95 -0.68 2.29
N CYS A 264 -8.20 -1.09 3.31
CA CYS A 264 -8.57 -0.94 4.72
C CYS A 264 -8.87 0.51 5.18
N TYR A 265 -8.22 1.51 4.55
CA TYR A 265 -8.39 2.93 4.88
C TYR A 265 -9.11 3.71 3.78
N ILE A 266 -8.63 3.59 2.54
CA ILE A 266 -9.14 4.36 1.39
C ILE A 266 -10.61 4.05 1.10
N GLY A 267 -11.01 2.77 1.15
CA GLY A 267 -12.39 2.35 0.88
C GLY A 267 -13.41 2.97 1.85
N PRO A 268 -13.24 2.81 3.17
CA PRO A 268 -14.11 3.44 4.15
C PRO A 268 -14.17 4.97 4.05
N VAL A 269 -13.03 5.64 3.79
CA VAL A 269 -12.99 7.11 3.61
C VAL A 269 -13.73 7.53 2.35
N TYR A 270 -13.56 6.80 1.25
CA TYR A 270 -14.32 7.03 0.02
C TYR A 270 -15.82 6.91 0.27
N ASN A 271 -16.27 5.83 0.90
CA ASN A 271 -17.69 5.59 1.16
C ASN A 271 -18.27 6.70 2.05
N LYS A 272 -17.57 7.09 3.13
CA LYS A 272 -18.00 8.19 4.01
C LYS A 272 -18.12 9.51 3.25
N LEU A 273 -17.14 9.84 2.41
CA LEU A 273 -17.17 11.06 1.61
C LEU A 273 -18.30 11.04 0.59
N PHE A 274 -18.54 9.91 -0.06
CA PHE A 274 -19.56 9.80 -1.09
C PHE A 274 -20.97 9.74 -0.50
N ASP A 275 -21.22 8.82 0.43
CA ASP A 275 -22.56 8.52 0.95
C ASP A 275 -23.07 9.63 1.89
N ASP A 276 -22.19 10.17 2.75
CA ASP A 276 -22.62 11.11 3.78
C ASP A 276 -22.28 12.55 3.42
N VAL A 277 -21.00 12.84 3.11
CA VAL A 277 -20.54 14.23 2.96
C VAL A 277 -21.05 14.83 1.65
N CYS A 278 -20.81 14.17 0.52
CA CYS A 278 -21.31 14.58 -0.78
C CYS A 278 -22.83 14.77 -0.76
N MET A 279 -23.57 13.72 -0.42
CA MET A 279 -25.03 13.73 -0.56
C MET A 279 -25.73 14.75 0.33
N ASN A 280 -25.19 15.06 1.50
CA ASN A 280 -25.79 16.05 2.39
C ASN A 280 -25.32 17.48 2.09
N LEU A 281 -24.05 17.68 1.73
CA LEU A 281 -23.57 19.01 1.33
C LEU A 281 -24.09 19.42 -0.05
N PHE A 282 -24.38 18.48 -0.95
CA PHE A 282 -25.07 18.80 -2.22
C PHE A 282 -26.47 19.39 -2.01
N LYS A 283 -27.16 19.01 -0.93
CA LYS A 283 -28.45 19.61 -0.56
C LYS A 283 -28.29 21.06 -0.10
N GLN A 284 -27.15 21.39 0.50
CA GLN A 284 -26.79 22.70 1.01
C GLN A 284 -25.96 23.43 -0.07
N LYS A 285 -26.67 23.99 -1.05
CA LYS A 285 -26.18 24.44 -2.38
C LYS A 285 -24.94 25.38 -2.42
N ASP A 286 -24.37 25.80 -1.31
CA ASP A 286 -23.18 26.66 -1.24
C ASP A 286 -21.87 25.89 -0.92
N GLU A 287 -21.94 24.58 -0.62
CA GLU A 287 -20.80 23.82 -0.06
C GLU A 287 -20.04 22.92 -1.06
N TYR A 288 -20.30 23.08 -2.37
CA TYR A 288 -19.61 22.31 -3.43
C TYR A 288 -18.09 22.43 -3.38
N GLY A 289 -17.55 23.58 -2.92
CA GLY A 289 -16.11 23.79 -2.79
C GLY A 289 -15.46 22.83 -1.79
N VAL A 290 -16.13 22.54 -0.68
CA VAL A 290 -15.63 21.64 0.36
C VAL A 290 -15.56 20.20 -0.14
N VAL A 291 -16.62 19.76 -0.84
CA VAL A 291 -16.66 18.44 -1.46
C VAL A 291 -15.50 18.24 -2.44
N ILE A 292 -15.26 19.22 -3.33
CA ILE A 292 -14.16 19.14 -4.29
C ILE A 292 -12.81 19.01 -3.57
N ILE A 293 -12.55 19.82 -2.54
CA ILE A 293 -11.29 19.78 -1.77
C ILE A 293 -11.06 18.39 -1.16
N LEU A 294 -12.09 17.78 -0.56
CA LEU A 294 -11.98 16.47 0.08
C LEU A 294 -11.76 15.34 -0.95
N PHE A 295 -12.42 15.39 -2.10
CA PHE A 295 -12.21 14.40 -3.16
C PHE A 295 -10.84 14.56 -3.85
N GLU A 296 -10.38 15.79 -4.06
CA GLU A 296 -9.02 16.05 -4.56
C GLU A 296 -7.96 15.54 -3.57
N LYS A 297 -8.22 15.69 -2.27
CA LYS A 297 -7.37 15.12 -1.23
C LYS A 297 -7.34 13.59 -1.29
N LEU A 298 -8.50 12.94 -1.42
CA LEU A 298 -8.58 11.48 -1.58
C LEU A 298 -7.87 11.01 -2.87
N LEU A 299 -7.98 11.77 -3.96
CA LEU A 299 -7.26 11.50 -5.21
C LEU A 299 -5.74 11.56 -5.00
N SER A 300 -5.24 12.54 -4.24
CA SER A 300 -3.80 12.69 -3.99
C SER A 300 -3.18 11.49 -3.25
N ILE A 301 -3.94 10.82 -2.38
CA ILE A 301 -3.47 9.65 -1.63
C ILE A 301 -3.64 8.32 -2.38
N THR A 302 -4.45 8.30 -3.45
CA THR A 302 -4.73 7.10 -4.26
C THR A 302 -3.92 7.02 -5.56
N GLY A 303 -2.98 7.94 -5.79
CA GLY A 303 -2.28 8.10 -7.08
C GLY A 303 -1.61 6.84 -7.68
N ASP A 304 -1.29 5.83 -6.87
CA ASP A 304 -0.69 4.57 -7.35
C ASP A 304 -1.72 3.47 -7.67
N ILE A 305 -3.01 3.75 -7.54
CA ILE A 305 -4.13 2.82 -7.73
C ILE A 305 -4.90 3.28 -8.98
N PRO A 306 -4.61 2.71 -10.18
CA PRO A 306 -5.13 3.24 -11.44
C PRO A 306 -6.66 3.35 -11.49
N ASP A 307 -7.37 2.32 -11.03
CA ASP A 307 -8.83 2.28 -11.07
C ASP A 307 -9.45 3.29 -10.08
N ALA A 308 -8.85 3.46 -8.90
CA ALA A 308 -9.30 4.47 -7.94
C ALA A 308 -9.09 5.88 -8.47
N VAL A 309 -7.94 6.16 -9.10
CA VAL A 309 -7.65 7.44 -9.75
C VAL A 309 -8.66 7.72 -10.86
N LYS A 310 -8.96 6.73 -11.71
CA LYS A 310 -9.96 6.88 -12.77
C LYS A 310 -11.33 7.22 -12.19
N ASN A 311 -11.82 6.41 -11.26
CA ASN A 311 -13.15 6.59 -10.66
C ASN A 311 -13.28 7.94 -9.92
N LEU A 312 -12.26 8.35 -9.17
CA LEU A 312 -12.25 9.62 -8.46
C LEU A 312 -12.25 10.82 -9.41
N ASN A 313 -11.54 10.73 -10.53
CA ASN A 313 -11.56 11.79 -11.55
C ASN A 313 -12.93 11.92 -12.21
N GLU A 314 -13.58 10.80 -12.54
CA GLU A 314 -14.95 10.80 -13.07
C GLU A 314 -15.93 11.43 -12.08
N THR A 315 -15.86 11.05 -10.80
CA THR A 315 -16.69 11.66 -9.73
C THR A 315 -16.42 13.16 -9.59
N LEU A 316 -15.15 13.57 -9.56
CA LEU A 316 -14.77 14.99 -9.46
C LEU A 316 -15.27 15.81 -10.65
N GLN A 317 -15.25 15.24 -11.86
CA GLN A 317 -15.78 15.89 -13.05
C GLN A 317 -17.27 16.18 -12.89
N VAL A 318 -18.06 15.18 -12.48
CA VAL A 318 -19.51 15.34 -12.27
C VAL A 318 -19.80 16.41 -11.20
N VAL A 319 -19.05 16.41 -10.09
CA VAL A 319 -19.21 17.42 -9.02
C VAL A 319 -18.93 18.83 -9.55
N ARG A 320 -17.87 19.00 -10.36
CA ARG A 320 -17.47 20.29 -10.95
C ARG A 320 -18.49 20.80 -11.97
N GLU A 321 -18.99 19.91 -12.83
CA GLU A 321 -20.04 20.25 -13.81
C GLU A 321 -21.31 20.71 -13.10
N THR A 322 -21.74 19.97 -12.07
CA THR A 322 -22.92 20.31 -11.27
C THR A 322 -22.76 21.68 -10.58
N LYS A 323 -21.58 21.96 -10.02
CA LYS A 323 -21.27 23.27 -9.44
C LYS A 323 -21.35 24.40 -10.48
N ALA A 324 -20.77 24.19 -11.67
CA ALA A 324 -20.78 25.20 -12.73
C ALA A 324 -22.20 25.50 -13.25
N GLU A 325 -23.05 24.48 -13.38
CA GLU A 325 -24.46 24.64 -13.72
C GLU A 325 -25.20 25.48 -12.65
N TYR A 326 -24.95 25.20 -11.37
CA TYR A 326 -25.52 25.96 -10.25
C TYR A 326 -25.07 27.42 -10.23
N ASP A 327 -23.76 27.67 -10.34
CA ASP A 327 -23.19 29.03 -10.36
C ASP A 327 -23.78 29.84 -11.53
N ALA A 328 -23.93 29.23 -12.70
CA ALA A 328 -24.55 29.85 -13.86
C ALA A 328 -26.05 30.16 -13.66
N ALA A 329 -26.79 29.26 -13.00
CA ALA A 329 -28.20 29.47 -12.67
C ALA A 329 -28.37 30.61 -11.63
N SER A 330 -27.53 30.64 -10.60
CA SER A 330 -27.51 31.68 -9.57
C SER A 330 -27.19 33.06 -10.16
N ALA A 331 -26.17 33.14 -11.03
CA ALA A 331 -25.80 34.38 -11.72
C ALA A 331 -26.93 34.91 -12.61
N LYS A 332 -27.63 34.02 -13.35
CA LYS A 332 -28.81 34.40 -14.16
C LYS A 332 -29.96 34.91 -13.28
N ALA A 333 -30.21 34.27 -12.14
CA ALA A 333 -31.25 34.71 -11.20
C ALA A 333 -30.95 36.10 -10.61
N GLN A 334 -29.69 36.37 -10.25
CA GLN A 334 -29.25 37.69 -9.76
C GLN A 334 -29.34 38.78 -10.84
N GLN A 335 -29.00 38.46 -12.10
CA GLN A 335 -29.17 39.40 -13.21
C GLN A 335 -30.65 39.71 -13.51
N ALA A 336 -31.54 38.74 -13.35
CA ALA A 336 -32.99 38.95 -13.48
C ALA A 336 -33.55 39.82 -12.33
N ALA A 337 -33.05 39.63 -11.09
CA ALA A 337 -33.44 40.42 -9.93
C ALA A 337 -32.95 41.89 -9.99
N ASN A 338 -31.80 42.14 -10.62
CA ASN A 338 -31.21 43.48 -10.77
C ASN A 338 -31.72 44.25 -12.00
N LYS A 339 -32.66 43.70 -12.78
CA LYS A 339 -33.24 44.38 -13.94
C LYS A 339 -34.25 45.45 -13.44
N PRO A 340 -34.03 46.76 -13.68
CA PRO A 340 -34.92 47.79 -13.16
C PRO A 340 -36.33 47.62 -13.73
N ALA A 341 -37.34 47.70 -12.86
CA ALA A 341 -38.74 47.70 -13.27
C ALA A 341 -38.95 48.81 -14.30
N SER A 342 -39.30 48.41 -15.52
CA SER A 342 -39.67 49.34 -16.60
C SER A 342 -40.78 50.27 -16.09
N PRO A 343 -40.69 51.60 -16.28
CA PRO A 343 -41.65 52.52 -15.69
C PRO A 343 -43.05 52.23 -16.27
N ALA A 344 -43.98 51.92 -15.38
CA ALA A 344 -45.37 51.69 -15.70
C ALA A 344 -45.96 52.94 -16.36
N ASN A 345 -46.49 52.76 -17.57
CA ASN A 345 -47.15 53.79 -18.35
C ASN A 345 -48.54 54.11 -17.72
N PRO A 346 -48.84 55.34 -17.29
CA PRO A 346 -50.13 55.66 -16.68
C PRO A 346 -51.05 56.26 -17.73
N ARG A 347 -52.03 55.50 -18.23
CA ARG A 347 -53.30 56.01 -18.82
C ARG A 347 -54.16 54.87 -19.37
N SER A 348 -55.28 54.59 -18.70
CA SER A 348 -56.63 54.76 -19.28
C SER A 348 -57.67 54.24 -18.29
N ARG A 349 -58.26 55.20 -17.58
CA ARG A 349 -59.49 55.09 -16.80
C ARG A 349 -60.63 55.42 -17.77
N MET A 350 -61.58 54.52 -18.00
CA MET A 350 -62.97 54.94 -18.26
C MET A 350 -63.98 53.82 -18.03
N SER A 351 -65.03 54.26 -17.36
CA SER A 351 -66.22 53.63 -16.80
C SER A 351 -67.15 52.98 -17.82
N HIS A 352 -67.88 51.94 -17.39
CA HIS A 352 -69.36 51.98 -17.42
C HIS A 352 -69.96 51.06 -16.35
N SER A 353 -71.12 51.52 -15.90
CA SER A 353 -71.91 51.18 -14.73
C SER A 353 -73.08 50.23 -15.06
N GLU A 354 -73.78 49.80 -14.00
CA GLU A 354 -75.14 49.24 -13.94
C GLU A 354 -75.29 47.74 -14.27
N ASP A 355 -76.13 46.95 -13.61
CA ASP A 355 -76.88 47.03 -12.35
C ASP A 355 -77.47 45.62 -12.09
N SER A 356 -77.86 45.36 -10.84
CA SER A 356 -79.01 44.52 -10.45
C SER A 356 -78.94 42.98 -10.48
N SER A 357 -78.98 42.44 -9.25
CA SER A 357 -79.94 41.45 -8.68
C SER A 357 -79.68 39.93 -8.75
N ARG A 358 -79.65 39.34 -7.52
CA ARG A 358 -80.34 38.11 -7.01
C ARG A 358 -80.13 36.79 -7.78
N ASP A 359 -79.90 35.61 -7.21
CA ASP A 359 -80.13 35.01 -5.89
C ASP A 359 -79.17 33.81 -5.68
N VAL A 360 -79.01 33.41 -4.41
CA VAL A 360 -78.32 32.18 -3.95
C VAL A 360 -79.20 30.94 -4.25
N PRO A 361 -78.63 29.81 -4.73
CA PRO A 361 -78.49 28.67 -3.82
C PRO A 361 -77.21 27.84 -3.99
N ALA A 362 -76.87 27.15 -2.90
CA ALA A 362 -75.79 26.19 -2.79
C ALA A 362 -75.88 25.06 -3.82
N SER A 363 -74.76 24.77 -4.48
CA SER A 363 -74.43 23.45 -5.02
C SER A 363 -72.90 23.33 -5.14
N SER A 364 -72.35 22.33 -4.45
CA SER A 364 -70.96 21.91 -4.60
C SER A 364 -70.96 20.46 -5.08
N SER A 365 -70.71 20.28 -6.37
CA SER A 365 -70.45 19.01 -7.06
C SER A 365 -69.32 19.28 -8.06
N SER A 366 -68.13 18.71 -7.86
CA SER A 366 -67.64 17.46 -8.50
C SER A 366 -66.93 17.71 -9.85
N GLY A 367 -65.72 17.15 -10.00
CA GLY A 367 -64.90 17.17 -11.22
C GLY A 367 -63.42 17.27 -10.88
N ASP A 368 -62.78 16.30 -10.23
CA ASP A 368 -62.44 14.95 -10.72
C ASP A 368 -61.26 14.95 -11.73
N SER A 369 -60.09 14.55 -11.23
CA SER A 369 -58.99 13.84 -11.91
C SER A 369 -57.90 13.67 -10.84
N GLY A 370 -57.90 12.56 -10.10
CA GLY A 370 -57.49 11.28 -10.64
C GLY A 370 -55.98 11.13 -10.45
N CYS A 371 -55.52 11.17 -9.20
CA CYS A 371 -54.16 10.77 -8.82
C CYS A 371 -54.05 9.23 -8.91
N GLY A 372 -54.03 8.74 -10.14
CA GLY A 372 -53.68 7.38 -10.50
C GLY A 372 -52.21 7.36 -10.89
N GLY A 373 -51.36 6.79 -10.05
CA GLY A 373 -49.93 6.71 -10.34
C GLY A 373 -49.01 6.16 -9.26
N CYS A 374 -49.53 5.65 -8.13
CA CYS A 374 -48.76 4.78 -7.24
C CYS A 374 -48.63 3.38 -7.88
N LEU A 375 -47.85 3.25 -8.96
CA LEU A 375 -47.48 1.95 -9.53
C LEU A 375 -46.38 2.08 -10.60
N LEU A 376 -45.18 2.49 -10.18
CA LEU A 376 -43.97 2.31 -11.00
C LEU A 376 -42.68 2.26 -10.13
N LEU A 377 -42.79 1.68 -8.93
CA LEU A 377 -41.66 1.44 -8.02
C LEU A 377 -41.25 -0.03 -7.92
N LEU A 378 -41.74 -0.87 -8.83
CA LEU A 378 -41.39 -2.28 -8.90
C LEU A 378 -41.16 -2.68 -10.34
N LEU A 379 -39.89 -2.64 -10.76
CA LEU A 379 -39.19 -3.58 -11.67
C LEU A 379 -37.98 -2.87 -12.31
N LEU A 380 -36.82 -2.99 -11.65
CA LEU A 380 -35.53 -3.39 -12.25
C LEU A 380 -34.42 -3.45 -11.18
N PRO A 381 -34.30 -4.56 -10.44
CA PRO A 381 -33.01 -5.09 -10.00
C PRO A 381 -32.44 -6.03 -11.09
N ALA A 382 -31.12 -6.27 -11.04
CA ALA A 382 -30.38 -7.28 -11.83
C ALA A 382 -29.87 -6.87 -13.22
N ILE A 383 -28.80 -6.06 -13.26
CA ILE A 383 -27.52 -6.30 -13.97
C ILE A 383 -26.57 -5.22 -13.39
N GLY A 384 -25.58 -5.60 -12.60
CA GLY A 384 -24.66 -4.63 -12.01
C GLY A 384 -23.70 -5.15 -10.94
N GLY A 385 -23.85 -6.41 -10.51
CA GLY A 385 -23.06 -6.99 -9.42
C GLY A 385 -21.60 -7.35 -9.73
N ALA A 386 -20.97 -6.82 -10.79
CA ALA A 386 -19.56 -7.16 -11.05
C ALA A 386 -18.74 -6.13 -11.84
N ILE A 387 -19.34 -5.15 -12.52
CA ILE A 387 -18.59 -4.24 -13.43
C ILE A 387 -18.97 -2.75 -13.30
N ALA A 388 -20.04 -2.42 -12.56
CA ALA A 388 -20.38 -1.04 -12.27
C ALA A 388 -20.69 -0.92 -10.78
N GLY A 389 -19.68 -0.57 -9.99
CA GLY A 389 -19.86 -0.19 -8.60
C GLY A 389 -20.69 1.11 -8.45
N PRO A 390 -20.56 1.86 -7.34
CA PRO A 390 -21.43 2.99 -6.97
C PRO A 390 -21.62 4.09 -8.03
N ILE A 391 -20.84 4.09 -9.10
CA ILE A 391 -20.97 4.91 -10.31
C ILE A 391 -22.31 4.71 -11.03
N GLY A 392 -22.83 3.48 -11.12
CA GLY A 392 -24.15 3.21 -11.73
C GLY A 392 -25.29 3.78 -10.89
N ALA A 393 -25.12 3.77 -9.56
CA ALA A 393 -26.05 4.38 -8.62
C ALA A 393 -25.95 5.92 -8.66
N ALA A 394 -24.73 6.49 -8.75
CA ALA A 394 -24.50 7.93 -8.82
C ALA A 394 -25.09 8.57 -10.08
N ALA A 395 -24.83 7.98 -11.25
CA ALA A 395 -25.37 8.46 -12.52
C ALA A 395 -26.90 8.32 -12.57
N GLY A 396 -27.44 7.20 -12.08
CA GLY A 396 -28.89 6.97 -11.97
C GLY A 396 -29.58 7.93 -11.01
N PHE A 397 -28.94 8.28 -9.89
CA PHE A 397 -29.51 9.15 -8.86
C PHE A 397 -29.46 10.64 -9.24
N ILE A 398 -28.39 11.10 -9.89
CA ILE A 398 -28.31 12.47 -10.44
C ILE A 398 -29.31 12.64 -11.59
N LEU A 399 -29.55 11.60 -12.40
CA LEU A 399 -30.62 11.60 -13.40
C LEU A 399 -32.01 11.62 -12.76
N ALA A 400 -32.21 10.91 -11.64
CA ALA A 400 -33.46 10.90 -10.89
C ALA A 400 -33.77 12.25 -10.24
N ILE A 401 -32.75 12.96 -9.73
CA ILE A 401 -32.90 14.35 -9.24
C ILE A 401 -33.28 15.29 -10.40
N LYS A 402 -32.65 15.15 -11.58
CA LYS A 402 -33.02 15.90 -12.80
C LYS A 402 -34.47 15.64 -13.28
N LEU A 403 -35.03 14.47 -13.00
CA LEU A 403 -36.40 14.09 -13.38
C LEU A 403 -37.45 14.46 -12.31
N ALA A 404 -37.04 14.72 -11.06
CA ALA A 404 -37.94 15.17 -10.00
C ALA A 404 -38.13 16.70 -9.97
N ASP A 405 -37.21 17.45 -10.58
CA ASP A 405 -37.23 18.92 -10.69
C ASP A 405 -37.86 19.44 -12.00
N ASN A 406 -38.28 18.56 -12.91
CA ASN A 406 -39.15 18.86 -14.08
C ASN A 406 -40.54 18.29 -13.84
#